data_AF-A0A026X5T0-F1
#
_entry.id   AF-A0A026X5T0-F1
#
_cell.length_a   1.000
_cell.length_b   1.000
_cell.length_c   1.000
_cell.angle_alpha   90.00
_cell.angle_beta   90.00
_cell.angle_gamma   90.00
#
_symmetry.space_group_name_H-M   'P 1'
#
loop_
_entity.id
_entity.type
_entity.pdbx_description
1 polymer ?
#
loop_
_entity_poly.entity_id
_entity_poly.type
_entity_poly.pdbx_seq_one_letter_code
_entity_poly.pdbx_strand_id
1 'polypeptide(L)'
;EVEDRDLEIQQQERYGRIERSRWNRCYRELRTLDIPRYLKKAGKEGRMIRIARFRLGNEMREGRYWEREEDRRCRLCGWEEETWEHVVGVCKGEGGGGGTEEILGILKDDGSGEGWMKELQRRRIKSNVWGERGGRTDGWTDRR
;
A
#
# COMPACT_ATOMS: atom_id res chain seq x y z
N GLU A 1 -32.52 3.83 -19.46
CA GLU A 1 -33.18 2.59 -18.97
C GLU A 1 -32.47 1.28 -19.30
N VAL A 2 -32.04 0.99 -20.55
CA VAL A 2 -31.17 -0.18 -20.85
C VAL A 2 -29.71 0.12 -20.46
N GLU A 3 -29.23 1.32 -20.80
CA GLU A 3 -27.85 1.75 -20.49
C GLU A 3 -27.56 1.84 -18.99
N ASP A 4 -28.53 2.26 -18.16
CA ASP A 4 -28.34 2.38 -16.71
C ASP A 4 -28.17 1.01 -16.04
N ARG A 5 -28.94 0.00 -16.51
CA ARG A 5 -28.82 -1.39 -16.03
C ARG A 5 -27.51 -2.03 -16.47
N ASP A 6 -27.07 -1.79 -17.70
CA ASP A 6 -25.79 -2.30 -18.19
C ASP A 6 -24.60 -1.68 -17.44
N LEU A 7 -24.66 -0.39 -17.11
CA LEU A 7 -23.67 0.28 -16.26
C LEU A 7 -23.63 -0.31 -14.84
N GLU A 8 -24.79 -0.62 -14.28
CA GLU A 8 -24.90 -1.21 -12.94
C GLU A 8 -24.35 -2.65 -12.91
N ILE A 9 -24.64 -3.46 -13.93
CA ILE A 9 -24.10 -4.82 -14.09
C ILE A 9 -22.58 -4.77 -14.25
N GLN A 10 -22.05 -3.92 -15.15
CA GLN A 10 -20.59 -3.79 -15.34
C GLN A 10 -19.89 -3.35 -14.05
N GLN A 11 -20.52 -2.44 -13.30
CA GLN A 11 -20.01 -2.05 -11.99
C GLN A 11 -19.98 -3.24 -11.03
N GLN A 12 -21.10 -3.97 -10.88
CA GLN A 12 -21.17 -5.14 -10.01
C GLN A 12 -20.16 -6.23 -10.40
N GLU A 13 -19.98 -6.52 -11.69
CA GLU A 13 -18.99 -7.49 -12.17
C GLU A 13 -17.55 -7.05 -11.85
N ARG A 14 -17.24 -5.77 -12.09
CA ARG A 14 -15.92 -5.19 -11.80
C ARG A 14 -15.65 -5.24 -10.30
N TYR A 15 -16.65 -4.94 -9.47
CA TYR A 15 -16.54 -5.05 -8.01
C TYR A 15 -16.39 -6.50 -7.54
N GLY A 16 -17.19 -7.43 -8.06
CA GLY A 16 -17.11 -8.84 -7.72
C GLY A 16 -15.78 -9.49 -8.15
N ARG A 17 -15.12 -8.95 -9.18
CA ARG A 17 -13.76 -9.36 -9.57
C ARG A 17 -12.69 -8.85 -8.60
N ILE A 18 -12.83 -7.62 -8.11
CA ILE A 18 -11.91 -7.04 -7.11
C ILE A 18 -12.07 -7.77 -5.77
N GLU A 19 -13.30 -8.03 -5.34
CA GLU A 19 -13.60 -8.72 -4.08
C GLU A 19 -13.02 -10.14 -4.02
N ARG A 20 -13.07 -10.86 -5.14
CA ARG A 20 -12.51 -12.21 -5.26
C ARG A 20 -11.00 -12.24 -5.48
N SER A 21 -10.36 -11.08 -5.65
CA SER A 21 -8.91 -11.03 -5.87
C SER A 21 -8.16 -11.40 -4.60
N ARG A 22 -7.32 -12.43 -4.68
CA ARG A 22 -6.36 -12.80 -3.62
C ARG A 22 -5.44 -11.63 -3.24
N TRP A 23 -5.20 -10.73 -4.19
CA TRP A 23 -4.22 -9.64 -4.08
C TRP A 23 -4.79 -8.35 -3.49
N ASN A 24 -6.08 -8.32 -3.14
CA ASN A 24 -6.70 -7.17 -2.50
C ASN A 24 -7.46 -7.56 -1.24
N ARG A 25 -6.75 -8.24 -0.33
CA ARG A 25 -7.30 -8.87 0.87
C ARG A 25 -8.12 -7.88 1.69
N CYS A 26 -7.53 -6.71 2.01
CA CYS A 26 -8.16 -5.68 2.84
C CYS A 26 -9.37 -4.99 2.18
N TYR A 27 -9.52 -5.07 0.86
CA TYR A 27 -10.61 -4.34 0.19
C TYR A 27 -11.99 -4.89 0.54
N ARG A 28 -12.09 -6.17 0.89
CA ARG A 28 -13.34 -6.80 1.34
C ARG A 28 -13.86 -6.12 2.60
N GLU A 29 -12.98 -5.90 3.57
CA GLU A 29 -13.30 -5.27 4.85
C GLU A 29 -13.41 -3.75 4.75
N LEU A 30 -12.71 -3.13 3.79
CA LEU A 30 -12.75 -1.68 3.55
C LEU A 30 -13.93 -1.22 2.71
N ARG A 31 -14.73 -2.14 2.19
CA ARG A 31 -15.86 -1.81 1.32
C ARG A 31 -16.84 -0.90 2.06
N THR A 32 -17.15 0.25 1.45
CA THR A 32 -18.28 1.10 1.84
C THR A 32 -19.40 0.93 0.81
N LEU A 33 -20.66 0.89 1.24
CA LEU A 33 -21.82 0.85 0.33
C LEU A 33 -22.00 2.15 -0.47
N ASP A 34 -21.32 3.22 -0.05
CA ASP A 34 -21.42 4.57 -0.57
C ASP A 34 -20.00 5.09 -0.93
N ILE A 35 -19.92 6.22 -1.66
CA ILE A 35 -18.67 6.91 -1.98
C ILE A 35 -17.90 7.15 -0.68
N PRO A 36 -16.62 6.71 -0.59
CA PRO A 36 -15.81 6.94 0.58
C PRO A 36 -15.81 8.39 1.08
N ARG A 37 -15.92 8.59 2.39
CA ARG A 37 -16.00 9.93 3.01
C ARG A 37 -14.80 10.82 2.67
N TYR A 38 -13.61 10.24 2.44
CA TYR A 38 -12.42 10.99 2.02
C TYR A 38 -12.50 11.58 0.62
N LEU A 39 -13.35 11.03 -0.26
CA LEU A 39 -13.62 11.53 -1.61
C LEU A 39 -14.77 12.54 -1.65
N LYS A 40 -15.72 12.45 -0.70
CA LYS A 40 -16.82 13.43 -0.58
C LYS A 40 -16.36 14.79 -0.07
N LYS A 41 -15.29 14.82 0.72
CA LYS A 41 -14.72 16.07 1.24
C LYS A 41 -13.83 16.71 0.18
N ALA A 42 -14.09 17.97 -0.15
CA ALA A 42 -13.15 18.77 -0.95
C ALA A 42 -11.77 18.74 -0.28
N GLY A 43 -10.75 18.28 -1.00
CA GLY A 43 -9.41 18.07 -0.47
C GLY A 43 -8.34 18.19 -1.55
N LYS A 44 -7.07 18.23 -1.13
CA LYS A 44 -5.94 18.25 -2.08
C LYS A 44 -5.90 16.95 -2.86
N GLU A 45 -5.81 17.04 -4.19
CA GLU A 45 -5.79 15.88 -5.10
C GLU A 45 -4.74 14.84 -4.70
N GLY A 46 -3.51 15.27 -4.41
CA GLY A 46 -2.44 14.37 -3.96
C GLY A 46 -2.71 13.65 -2.63
N ARG A 47 -3.56 14.22 -1.76
CA ARG A 47 -4.02 13.54 -0.52
C ARG A 47 -5.00 12.42 -0.87
N MET A 48 -5.97 12.70 -1.74
CA MET A 48 -6.98 11.74 -2.16
C MET A 48 -6.36 10.57 -2.93
N ILE A 49 -5.46 10.86 -3.89
CA ILE A 49 -4.72 9.84 -4.65
C ILE A 49 -3.93 8.92 -3.72
N ARG A 50 -3.24 9.49 -2.71
CA ARG A 50 -2.49 8.70 -1.72
C ARG A 50 -3.41 7.72 -0.99
N ILE A 51 -4.50 8.21 -0.41
CA ILE A 51 -5.46 7.37 0.33
C ILE A 51 -6.01 6.27 -0.58
N ALA A 52 -6.40 6.61 -1.81
CA ALA A 52 -6.93 5.65 -2.79
C ALA A 52 -5.92 4.54 -3.10
N ARG A 53 -4.65 4.89 -3.37
CA ARG A 53 -3.61 3.91 -3.68
C ARG A 53 -3.35 2.94 -2.52
N PHE A 54 -3.35 3.42 -1.29
CA PHE A 54 -3.22 2.56 -0.11
C PHE A 54 -4.43 1.64 0.09
N ARG A 55 -5.65 2.18 0.02
CA ARG A 55 -6.89 1.38 0.16
C ARG A 55 -7.05 0.32 -0.91
N LEU A 56 -6.51 0.55 -2.09
CA LEU A 56 -6.54 -0.40 -3.21
C LEU A 56 -5.37 -1.41 -3.18
N GLY A 57 -4.46 -1.32 -2.21
CA GLY A 57 -3.32 -2.24 -2.10
C GLY A 57 -2.13 -1.90 -2.99
N ASN A 58 -2.22 -0.87 -3.84
CA ASN A 58 -1.17 -0.48 -4.80
C ASN A 58 0.16 -0.07 -4.13
N GLU A 59 0.10 0.30 -2.85
CA GLU A 59 1.26 0.78 -2.10
C GLU A 59 2.06 -0.33 -1.41
N MET A 60 1.60 -1.57 -1.44
CA MET A 60 2.35 -2.75 -0.99
C MET A 60 2.91 -3.52 -2.19
N ARG A 61 3.96 -4.33 -1.99
CA ARG A 61 4.59 -5.09 -3.08
C ARG A 61 4.01 -6.49 -3.23
N GLU A 62 3.26 -6.97 -2.24
CA GLU A 62 2.55 -8.26 -2.27
C GLU A 62 1.68 -8.47 -3.53
N GLY A 63 1.06 -7.41 -4.04
CA GLY A 63 0.19 -7.48 -5.23
C GLY A 63 0.93 -7.63 -6.56
N ARG A 64 2.27 -7.54 -6.57
CA ARG A 64 3.11 -7.55 -7.78
C ARG A 64 3.64 -8.93 -8.10
N TYR A 65 2.76 -9.92 -8.17
CA TYR A 65 3.12 -11.33 -8.30
C TYR A 65 3.97 -11.67 -9.54
N TRP A 66 4.00 -10.80 -10.55
CA TRP A 66 4.82 -10.92 -11.75
C TRP A 66 6.27 -10.41 -11.57
N GLU A 67 6.56 -9.70 -10.48
CA GLU A 67 7.92 -9.25 -10.13
C GLU A 67 8.70 -10.35 -9.38
N ARG A 68 10.03 -10.30 -9.46
CA ARG A 68 10.91 -11.20 -8.71
C ARG A 68 10.74 -11.00 -7.21
N GLU A 69 11.02 -12.02 -6.41
CA GLU A 69 10.92 -11.93 -4.95
C GLU A 69 11.79 -10.81 -4.36
N GLU A 70 12.99 -10.61 -4.92
CA GLU A 70 13.92 -9.54 -4.56
C GLU A 70 13.29 -8.15 -4.75
N ASP A 71 12.57 -7.95 -5.85
CA ASP A 71 11.87 -6.70 -6.17
C ASP A 71 10.64 -6.49 -5.29
N ARG A 72 10.10 -7.56 -4.72
CA ARG A 72 8.96 -7.53 -3.78
C ARG A 72 9.37 -7.33 -2.32
N ARG A 73 10.66 -7.33 -2.00
CA ARG A 73 11.13 -7.11 -0.63
C ARG A 73 10.74 -5.74 -0.09
N CYS A 74 10.54 -5.68 1.22
CA CYS A 74 10.17 -4.51 1.98
C CYS A 74 11.17 -3.37 1.77
N ARG A 75 10.69 -2.23 1.27
CA ARG A 75 11.51 -1.02 1.05
C ARG A 75 12.04 -0.39 2.35
N LEU A 76 11.55 -0.81 3.51
CA LEU A 76 12.03 -0.34 4.80
C LEU A 76 13.19 -1.19 5.34
N CYS A 77 13.11 -2.51 5.24
CA CYS A 77 14.09 -3.41 5.86
C CYS A 77 14.92 -4.21 4.83
N GLY A 78 14.38 -4.49 3.65
CA GLY A 78 15.06 -5.21 2.58
C GLY A 78 15.10 -6.74 2.73
N TRP A 79 14.43 -7.31 3.74
CA TRP A 79 14.54 -8.75 4.09
C TRP A 79 13.34 -9.58 3.65
N GLU A 80 12.14 -9.22 4.12
CA GLU A 80 10.89 -9.94 3.88
C GLU A 80 10.07 -9.29 2.76
N GLU A 81 9.07 -10.00 2.23
CA GLU A 81 8.10 -9.42 1.28
C GLU A 81 7.36 -8.22 1.90
N GLU A 82 7.13 -7.18 1.09
CA GLU A 82 6.40 -5.99 1.55
C GLU A 82 4.88 -6.21 1.58
N THR A 83 4.41 -6.76 2.70
CA THR A 83 2.99 -6.89 3.03
C THR A 83 2.53 -5.82 4.03
N TRP A 84 1.21 -5.66 4.19
CA TRP A 84 0.66 -4.79 5.24
C TRP A 84 1.07 -5.26 6.64
N GLU A 85 0.93 -6.56 6.90
CA GLU A 85 1.25 -7.18 8.17
C GLU A 85 2.73 -6.96 8.53
N HIS A 86 3.62 -7.09 7.55
CA HIS A 86 5.05 -6.86 7.75
C HIS A 86 5.37 -5.37 7.98
N VAL A 87 4.82 -4.47 7.16
CA VAL A 87 5.11 -3.03 7.27
C VAL A 87 4.58 -2.46 8.58
N VAL A 88 3.34 -2.78 8.94
CA VAL A 88 2.70 -2.28 10.17
C VAL A 88 3.32 -2.96 11.40
N GLY A 89 3.36 -4.29 11.43
CA GLY A 89 3.72 -5.06 12.62
C GLY A 89 5.23 -5.17 12.89
N VAL A 90 6.07 -5.13 11.86
CA VAL A 90 7.52 -5.37 12.01
C VAL A 90 8.33 -4.10 11.73
N CYS A 91 8.13 -3.47 10.57
CA CYS A 91 9.04 -2.41 10.13
C CYS A 91 8.73 -1.01 10.66
N LYS A 92 7.46 -0.66 10.86
CA LYS A 92 7.11 0.68 11.32
C LYS A 92 7.26 0.81 12.83
N GLY A 93 7.07 -0.26 13.59
CA GLY A 93 7.48 -0.39 14.99
C GLY A 93 6.81 0.62 15.91
N GLU A 94 5.48 0.61 16.00
CA GLU A 94 4.72 1.30 17.06
C GLU A 94 4.14 0.32 18.10
N GLY A 95 4.73 -0.87 18.26
CA GLY A 95 4.46 -1.76 19.41
C GLY A 95 3.05 -2.38 19.48
N GLY A 96 2.25 -2.30 18.41
CA GLY A 96 1.03 -3.07 18.23
C GLY A 96 1.27 -4.15 17.18
N GLY A 97 0.93 -5.40 17.48
CA GLY A 97 1.02 -6.47 16.50
C GLY A 97 0.20 -6.09 15.29
N GLY A 98 0.83 -5.99 14.11
CA GLY A 98 0.26 -5.49 12.84
C GLY A 98 -0.89 -6.33 12.30
N GLY A 99 -1.95 -6.41 13.09
CA GLY A 99 -3.15 -7.15 12.85
C GLY A 99 -4.12 -6.35 12.00
N THR A 100 -5.13 -7.05 11.51
CA THR A 100 -6.14 -6.53 10.59
C THR A 100 -6.80 -5.26 11.11
N GLU A 101 -7.08 -5.14 12.41
CA GLU A 101 -7.76 -3.97 13.00
C GLU A 101 -6.94 -2.68 12.85
N GLU A 102 -5.62 -2.73 13.09
CA GLU A 102 -4.74 -1.57 12.94
C GLU A 102 -4.65 -1.13 11.48
N ILE A 103 -4.51 -2.10 10.57
CA ILE A 103 -4.50 -1.87 9.12
C ILE A 103 -5.82 -1.21 8.67
N LEU A 104 -6.97 -1.71 9.15
CA LEU A 104 -8.28 -1.12 8.85
C LEU A 104 -8.44 0.28 9.44
N GLY A 105 -7.89 0.54 10.62
CA GLY A 105 -7.82 1.87 11.23
C GLY A 105 -7.07 2.88 10.35
N ILE A 106 -5.92 2.49 9.80
CA ILE A 106 -5.15 3.31 8.85
C ILE A 106 -5.94 3.55 7.55
N LEU A 107 -6.63 2.51 7.08
CA LEU A 107 -7.33 2.51 5.78
C LEU A 107 -8.77 3.02 5.85
N LYS A 108 -9.18 3.57 7.00
CA LYS A 108 -10.53 4.08 7.25
C LYS A 108 -11.00 5.07 6.18
N ASP A 109 -12.28 4.98 5.86
CA ASP A 109 -12.89 5.70 4.75
C ASP A 109 -12.98 7.23 4.92
N ASP A 110 -12.79 7.76 6.13
CA ASP A 110 -12.65 9.20 6.40
C ASP A 110 -11.28 9.77 6.04
N GLY A 111 -10.29 8.91 5.77
CA GLY A 111 -8.93 9.29 5.44
C GLY A 111 -8.12 9.80 6.63
N SER A 112 -8.50 9.42 7.86
CA SER A 112 -7.77 9.75 9.09
C SER A 112 -6.33 9.18 9.11
N GLY A 113 -6.10 8.01 8.50
CA GLY A 113 -4.76 7.42 8.39
C GLY A 113 -3.82 8.05 7.35
N GLU A 114 -4.19 9.15 6.69
CA GLU A 114 -3.32 9.77 5.68
C GLU A 114 -1.95 10.21 6.21
N GLY A 115 -1.90 10.70 7.46
CA GLY A 115 -0.64 11.06 8.10
C GLY A 115 0.32 9.88 8.21
N TRP A 116 -0.21 8.71 8.55
CA TRP A 116 0.53 7.45 8.60
C TRP A 116 1.06 7.06 7.22
N MET A 117 0.21 7.11 6.19
CA MET A 117 0.55 6.79 4.80
C MET A 117 1.66 7.71 4.26
N LYS A 118 1.57 9.01 4.59
CA LYS A 118 2.55 10.01 4.21
C LYS A 118 3.91 9.76 4.86
N GLU A 119 3.91 9.41 6.14
CA GLU A 119 5.15 9.11 6.85
C GLU A 119 5.81 7.83 6.33
N LEU A 120 5.02 6.80 6.04
CA LEU A 120 5.54 5.57 5.42
C LEU A 120 6.24 5.86 4.09
N GLN A 121 5.62 6.65 3.20
CA GLN A 121 6.26 7.04 1.93
C GLN A 121 7.56 7.82 2.16
N ARG A 122 7.63 8.72 3.15
CA ARG A 122 8.87 9.41 3.49
C ARG A 122 9.96 8.46 3.99
N ARG A 123 9.62 7.49 4.83
CA ARG A 123 10.57 6.48 5.33
C ARG A 123 11.12 5.62 4.19
N ARG A 124 10.27 5.20 3.25
CA ARG A 124 10.69 4.46 2.04
C ARG A 124 11.69 5.26 1.18
N ILE A 125 11.45 6.56 0.98
CA ILE A 125 12.39 7.44 0.26
C ILE A 125 13.72 7.55 1.01
N LYS A 126 13.69 7.79 2.32
CA LYS A 126 14.90 7.87 3.13
C LYS A 126 15.71 6.58 3.05
N SER A 127 15.07 5.43 3.23
CA SER A 127 15.69 4.10 3.16
C SER A 127 16.45 3.90 1.84
N ASN A 128 15.83 4.23 0.70
CA ASN A 128 16.49 4.17 -0.61
C ASN A 128 17.75 5.04 -0.68
N VAL A 129 17.72 6.26 -0.12
CA VAL A 129 18.87 7.18 -0.11
C VAL A 129 20.04 6.67 0.76
N TRP A 130 19.75 5.94 1.84
CA TRP A 130 20.81 5.33 2.67
C TRP A 130 21.43 4.10 1.99
N GLY A 131 20.66 3.34 1.20
CA GLY A 131 21.18 2.24 0.38
C GLY A 131 22.15 2.69 -0.71
N GLU A 132 21.93 3.84 -1.34
CA GLU A 132 22.79 4.39 -2.40
C GLU A 132 24.12 4.96 -1.86
N ARG A 133 24.14 5.49 -0.63
CA ARG A 133 25.39 5.99 0.00
C ARG A 133 26.29 4.89 0.57
N GLY A 134 25.78 3.67 0.74
CA GLY A 134 26.52 2.53 1.31
C GLY A 134 27.22 1.63 0.29
N GLY A 135 27.09 1.90 -1.02
CA GLY A 135 27.58 1.03 -2.08
C GLY A 135 28.65 1.66 -2.96
N ARG A 136 29.91 1.61 -2.52
CA ARG A 136 31.16 1.41 -3.31
C ARG A 136 32.39 1.72 -2.47
N THR A 137 32.94 0.68 -1.85
CA THR A 137 34.40 0.56 -1.72
C THR A 137 34.77 -0.74 -2.40
N ASP A 138 34.79 -0.71 -3.73
CA ASP A 138 35.39 -1.77 -4.51
C ASP A 138 36.90 -1.75 -4.20
N GLY A 139 37.33 -2.73 -3.42
CA GLY A 139 38.73 -2.97 -3.11
C GLY A 139 39.48 -3.23 -4.41
N TRP A 140 40.23 -2.22 -4.86
CA TRP A 140 41.28 -2.40 -5.84
C TRP A 140 42.58 -2.74 -5.13
N THR A 141 43.07 -3.93 -5.44
CA THR A 141 44.38 -4.47 -5.09
C THR A 141 45.50 -3.50 -5.43
N ASP A 142 46.44 -3.28 -4.52
CA ASP A 142 47.83 -3.04 -4.93
C ASP A 142 48.74 -4.06 -4.28
N ARG A 143 49.44 -4.77 -5.15
CA ARG A 143 50.39 -5.84 -4.89
C ARG A 143 51.73 -5.23 -5.25
N ARG A 144 52.56 -4.93 -4.25
CA ARG A 144 54.00 -4.71 -4.40
C ARG A 144 54.75 -5.51 -3.37
#